data_AF-A0AAU1M611-F1
#
_entry.id   AF-A0AAU1M611-F1
#
_cell.length_a   1.000
_cell.length_b   1.000
_cell.length_c   1.000
_cell.angle_alpha   90.00
_cell.angle_beta   90.00
_cell.angle_gamma   90.00
#
_symmetry.space_group_name_H-M   'P 1'
#
loop_
_entity.id
_entity.type
_entity.pdbx_description
1 polymer ?
#
loop_
_entity_poly.entity_id
_entity_poly.type
_entity_poly.pdbx_seq_one_letter_code
_entity_poly.pdbx_strand_id
1 'polypeptide(L)'
;MSDTAEQSAEETDRQVEITGLLPVLSQLDKTAAEIEQLAAAGEEVTPGQIATYETEAAHARHLVSTAGASTQEITEAEKENRSGGDRKYTERALDHATHTRHFEPTPPPAGNGERDVEDEEEISL
;
A
#
# COMPACT_ATOMS: atom_id res chain seq x y z
N MET A 1 -38.53 7.19 -22.07
CA MET A 1 -38.18 5.75 -21.93
C MET A 1 -36.73 5.49 -22.33
N SER A 2 -36.14 6.26 -23.26
CA SER A 2 -34.71 6.09 -23.63
C SER A 2 -33.73 6.69 -22.61
N ASP A 3 -34.04 7.87 -22.06
CA ASP A 3 -33.16 8.58 -21.11
C ASP A 3 -32.84 7.75 -19.85
N THR A 4 -33.79 6.95 -19.38
CA THR A 4 -33.61 6.09 -18.20
C THR A 4 -32.64 4.92 -18.46
N ALA A 5 -32.61 4.38 -19.69
CA ALA A 5 -31.74 3.26 -20.02
C ALA A 5 -30.28 3.70 -20.24
N GLU A 6 -30.05 4.89 -20.82
CA GLU A 6 -28.72 5.47 -20.98
C GLU A 6 -28.11 5.85 -19.63
N GLN A 7 -28.89 6.46 -18.72
CA GLN A 7 -28.43 6.79 -17.36
C GLN A 7 -28.00 5.55 -16.56
N SER A 8 -28.76 4.45 -16.65
CA SER A 8 -28.40 3.20 -15.96
C SER A 8 -27.14 2.54 -16.53
N ALA A 9 -26.85 2.71 -17.82
CA ALA A 9 -25.63 2.20 -18.42
C ALA A 9 -24.39 3.01 -17.96
N GLU A 10 -24.49 4.34 -17.96
CA GLU A 10 -23.41 5.23 -17.52
C GLU A 10 -23.09 5.07 -16.02
N GLU A 11 -24.11 4.87 -15.19
CA GLU A 11 -23.95 4.57 -13.75
C GLU A 11 -23.27 3.21 -13.51
N THR A 12 -23.55 2.22 -14.37
CA THR A 12 -22.91 0.90 -14.30
C THR A 12 -21.43 0.98 -14.70
N ASP A 13 -21.12 1.69 -15.80
CA ASP A 13 -19.74 1.87 -16.26
C ASP A 13 -18.89 2.62 -15.22
N ARG A 14 -19.49 3.65 -14.60
CA ARG A 14 -18.88 4.39 -13.49
C ARG A 14 -18.55 3.48 -12.31
N GLN A 15 -19.48 2.62 -11.92
CA GLN A 15 -19.28 1.72 -10.78
C GLN A 15 -18.19 0.68 -11.06
N VAL A 16 -18.09 0.18 -12.29
CA VAL A 16 -17.02 -0.74 -12.73
C VAL A 16 -15.66 -0.06 -12.67
N GLU A 17 -15.56 1.18 -13.15
CA GLU A 17 -14.33 1.97 -13.11
C GLU A 17 -13.82 2.15 -11.66
N ILE A 18 -14.71 2.59 -10.76
CA ILE A 18 -14.36 2.81 -9.34
C ILE A 18 -14.02 1.49 -8.65
N THR A 19 -14.77 0.42 -8.93
CA THR A 19 -14.48 -0.91 -8.38
C THR A 19 -13.10 -1.41 -8.82
N GLY A 20 -12.64 -1.06 -10.02
CA GLY A 20 -11.31 -1.34 -10.53
C GLY A 20 -10.16 -0.71 -9.73
N LEU A 21 -10.45 0.33 -8.94
CA LEU A 21 -9.46 0.99 -8.06
C LEU A 21 -9.18 0.19 -6.78
N LEU A 22 -10.17 -0.59 -6.31
CA LEU A 22 -10.13 -1.23 -4.99
C LEU A 22 -8.94 -2.19 -4.80
N PRO A 23 -8.54 -3.02 -5.78
CA PRO A 23 -7.37 -3.90 -5.63
C PRO A 23 -6.07 -3.11 -5.44
N VAL A 24 -5.90 -2.01 -6.17
CA VAL A 24 -4.68 -1.16 -6.07
C VAL A 24 -4.62 -0.47 -4.72
N LEU A 25 -5.75 0.07 -4.26
CA LEU A 25 -5.84 0.68 -2.93
C LEU A 25 -5.60 -0.36 -1.82
N SER A 26 -6.17 -1.56 -1.94
CA SER A 26 -5.91 -2.63 -0.96
C SER A 26 -4.43 -3.02 -0.89
N GLN A 27 -3.75 -3.10 -2.04
CA GLN A 27 -2.32 -3.40 -2.07
C GLN A 27 -1.49 -2.30 -1.40
N LEU A 28 -1.78 -1.03 -1.71
CA LEU A 28 -1.10 0.11 -1.10
C LEU A 28 -1.20 0.12 0.43
N ASP A 29 -2.39 -0.13 0.98
CA ASP A 29 -2.57 -0.18 2.44
C ASP A 29 -1.82 -1.36 3.07
N LYS A 30 -1.81 -2.54 2.42
CA LYS A 30 -1.05 -3.70 2.89
C LYS A 30 0.44 -3.39 2.97
N THR A 31 1.01 -2.81 1.91
CA THR A 31 2.42 -2.40 1.88
C THR A 31 2.73 -1.37 2.97
N ALA A 32 1.87 -0.37 3.13
CA ALA A 32 2.06 0.64 4.18
C ALA A 32 1.99 0.03 5.59
N ALA A 33 1.02 -0.85 5.84
CA ALA A 33 0.85 -1.52 7.12
C ALA A 33 2.02 -2.45 7.46
N GLU A 34 2.61 -3.11 6.46
CA GLU A 34 3.81 -3.93 6.64
C GLU A 34 5.01 -3.08 7.07
N ILE A 35 5.26 -1.96 6.39
CA ILE A 35 6.36 -1.04 6.76
C ILE A 35 6.13 -0.44 8.16
N GLU A 36 4.90 -0.04 8.49
CA GLU A 36 4.53 0.45 9.82
C GLU A 36 4.79 -0.61 10.90
N GLN A 37 4.48 -1.88 10.64
CA GLN A 37 4.71 -2.99 11.57
C GLN A 37 6.20 -3.26 11.77
N LEU A 38 6.99 -3.31 10.69
CA LEU A 38 8.44 -3.48 10.76
C LEU A 38 9.08 -2.36 11.58
N ALA A 39 8.73 -1.10 11.27
CA ALA A 39 9.23 0.06 12.01
C ALA A 39 8.85 0.02 13.49
N ALA A 40 7.60 -0.34 13.81
CA ALA A 40 7.12 -0.43 15.20
C ALA A 40 7.77 -1.59 15.97
N ALA A 41 8.14 -2.68 15.28
CA ALA A 41 8.86 -3.81 15.87
C ALA A 41 10.37 -3.54 16.01
N GLY A 42 10.88 -2.43 15.47
CA GLY A 42 12.32 -2.16 15.38
C GLY A 42 13.05 -3.10 14.43
N GLU A 43 12.30 -3.71 13.50
CA GLU A 43 12.83 -4.56 12.44
C GLU A 43 13.31 -3.71 11.25
N GLU A 44 14.12 -4.32 10.39
CA GLU A 44 14.71 -3.63 9.24
C GLU A 44 13.62 -3.14 8.28
N VAL A 45 13.68 -1.86 7.93
CA VAL A 45 12.91 -1.27 6.84
C VAL A 45 13.89 -0.87 5.76
N THR A 46 13.83 -1.55 4.62
CA THR A 46 14.79 -1.38 3.54
C THR A 46 14.38 -0.22 2.61
N PRO A 47 15.35 0.45 1.95
CA PRO A 47 15.06 1.42 0.90
C PRO A 47 14.18 0.87 -0.23
N GLY A 48 14.28 -0.43 -0.53
CA GLY A 48 13.47 -1.09 -1.55
C GLY A 48 11.98 -1.20 -1.19
N GLN A 49 11.67 -1.48 0.08
CA GLN A 49 10.29 -1.46 0.59
C GLN A 49 9.70 -0.04 0.53
N ILE A 50 10.48 0.97 0.92
CA ILE A 50 10.07 2.38 0.84
C ILE A 50 9.79 2.78 -0.62
N ALA A 51 10.69 2.47 -1.55
CA ALA A 51 10.51 2.78 -2.97
C ALA A 51 9.29 2.06 -3.59
N THR A 52 9.00 0.83 -3.13
CA THR A 52 7.82 0.07 -3.54
C THR A 52 6.54 0.79 -3.10
N TYR A 53 6.46 1.16 -1.81
CA TYR A 53 5.36 1.95 -1.27
C TYR A 53 5.16 3.27 -2.02
N GLU A 54 6.23 4.02 -2.28
CA GLU A 54 6.14 5.31 -3.01
C GLU A 54 5.63 5.13 -4.44
N THR A 55 6.05 4.06 -5.11
CA THR A 55 5.59 3.71 -6.47
C THR A 55 4.10 3.35 -6.46
N GLU A 56 3.67 2.53 -5.51
CA GLU A 56 2.26 2.15 -5.35
C GLU A 56 1.39 3.37 -5.00
N ALA A 57 1.86 4.25 -4.11
CA ALA A 57 1.16 5.48 -3.75
C ALA A 57 0.98 6.42 -4.95
N ALA A 58 2.04 6.61 -5.75
CA ALA A 58 1.99 7.42 -6.96
C ALA A 58 1.03 6.82 -8.01
N HIS A 59 1.04 5.51 -8.18
CA HIS A 59 0.14 4.80 -9.08
C HIS A 59 -1.32 4.91 -8.63
N ALA A 60 -1.62 4.65 -7.35
CA ALA A 60 -2.95 4.80 -6.79
C ALA A 60 -3.48 6.23 -6.93
N ARG A 61 -2.64 7.23 -6.65
CA ARG A 61 -2.98 8.65 -6.86
C ARG A 61 -3.35 8.95 -8.30
N HIS A 62 -2.57 8.43 -9.26
CA HIS A 62 -2.85 8.62 -10.68
C HIS A 62 -4.19 8.00 -11.08
N LEU A 63 -4.48 6.77 -10.64
CA LEU A 63 -5.73 6.10 -10.97
C LEU A 63 -6.94 6.81 -10.36
N VAL A 64 -6.89 7.19 -9.07
CA VAL A 64 -7.95 7.96 -8.41
C VAL A 64 -8.18 9.29 -9.13
N SER A 65 -7.11 10.01 -9.48
CA SER A 65 -7.21 11.28 -10.22
C SER A 65 -7.77 11.10 -11.63
N THR A 66 -7.46 9.99 -12.30
CA THR A 66 -7.91 9.72 -13.68
C THR A 66 -9.37 9.32 -13.71
N ALA A 67 -9.79 8.47 -12.77
CA ALA A 67 -11.19 8.17 -12.55
C ALA A 67 -11.97 9.42 -12.11
N GLY A 68 -11.32 10.43 -11.52
CA GLY A 68 -12.04 11.58 -10.94
C GLY A 68 -13.05 11.14 -9.89
N ALA A 69 -12.78 10.02 -9.22
CA ALA A 69 -13.65 9.44 -8.21
C ALA A 69 -13.40 10.15 -6.87
N SER A 70 -14.48 10.60 -6.25
CA SER A 70 -14.43 11.14 -4.90
C SER A 70 -14.16 10.04 -3.89
N THR A 71 -13.62 10.42 -2.73
CA THR A 71 -13.49 9.52 -1.57
C THR A 71 -14.80 8.82 -1.25
N GLN A 72 -15.93 9.55 -1.33
CA GLN A 72 -17.24 9.00 -1.02
C GLN A 72 -17.65 7.91 -2.00
N GLU A 73 -17.50 8.13 -3.32
CA GLU A 73 -17.83 7.10 -4.32
C GLU A 73 -16.97 5.84 -4.15
N ILE A 74 -15.67 6.00 -3.86
CA ILE A 74 -14.75 4.89 -3.61
C ILE A 74 -15.17 4.10 -2.36
N THR A 75 -15.54 4.79 -1.27
CA THR A 75 -16.02 4.16 -0.04
C THR A 75 -17.35 3.43 -0.23
N GLU A 76 -18.27 3.96 -1.06
CA GLU A 76 -19.51 3.26 -1.41
C GLU A 76 -19.22 2.02 -2.26
N ALA A 77 -18.34 2.12 -3.27
CA ALA A 77 -17.91 0.96 -4.05
C ALA A 77 -17.26 -0.14 -3.17
N GLU A 78 -16.46 0.23 -2.17
CA GLU A 78 -15.93 -0.72 -1.18
C GLU A 78 -17.05 -1.39 -0.37
N LYS A 79 -18.08 -0.65 0.06
CA LYS A 79 -19.22 -1.18 0.82
C LYS A 79 -20.05 -2.16 0.00
N GLU A 80 -20.23 -1.89 -1.29
CA GLU A 80 -20.99 -2.74 -2.20
C GLU A 80 -20.22 -4.01 -2.58
N ASN A 81 -18.90 -3.92 -2.72
CA ASN A 81 -18.02 -5.06 -3.04
C ASN A 81 -17.60 -5.87 -1.80
N ARG A 82 -18.22 -5.62 -0.65
CA ARG A 82 -17.81 -6.15 0.67
C ARG A 82 -18.14 -7.63 0.91
N SER A 83 -18.49 -8.37 -0.14
CA SER A 83 -18.69 -9.83 -0.12
C SER A 83 -17.41 -10.62 0.17
N GLY A 84 -16.22 -9.99 0.15
CA GLY A 84 -14.90 -10.62 0.30
C GLY A 84 -14.20 -10.54 1.67
N GLY A 85 -14.81 -9.98 2.72
CA GLY A 85 -14.29 -10.08 4.10
C GLY A 85 -13.13 -9.14 4.51
N ASP A 86 -12.43 -8.52 3.55
CA ASP A 86 -11.39 -7.52 3.84
C ASP A 86 -12.01 -6.15 4.18
N ARG A 87 -11.87 -5.72 5.44
CA ARG A 87 -12.51 -4.52 5.99
C ARG A 87 -11.54 -3.33 5.99
N LYS A 88 -11.97 -2.18 5.45
CA LYS A 88 -11.50 -0.81 5.76
C LYS A 88 -10.14 -0.38 5.21
N TYR A 89 -9.59 -1.10 4.25
CA TYR A 89 -8.28 -0.75 3.69
C TYR A 89 -8.36 0.48 2.78
N THR A 90 -9.52 0.75 2.17
CA THR A 90 -9.64 1.77 1.13
C THR A 90 -9.54 3.21 1.66
N GLU A 91 -10.07 3.50 2.85
CA GLU A 91 -9.96 4.84 3.46
C GLU A 91 -8.50 5.18 3.81
N ARG A 92 -7.77 4.25 4.43
CA ARG A 92 -6.35 4.41 4.74
C ARG A 92 -5.48 4.40 3.48
N ALA A 93 -5.76 3.52 2.53
CA ALA A 93 -5.10 3.52 1.22
C ALA A 93 -5.27 4.86 0.51
N LEU A 94 -6.49 5.43 0.55
CA LEU A 94 -6.76 6.71 -0.05
C LEU A 94 -6.01 7.84 0.65
N ASP A 95 -5.87 7.77 1.99
CA ASP A 95 -4.96 8.65 2.73
C ASP A 95 -3.52 8.51 2.22
N HIS A 96 -2.99 7.29 2.05
CA HIS A 96 -1.65 7.11 1.48
C HIS A 96 -1.51 7.61 0.02
N ALA A 97 -2.57 7.53 -0.78
CA ALA A 97 -2.59 8.02 -2.16
C ALA A 97 -2.69 9.55 -2.25
N THR A 98 -3.39 10.20 -1.31
CA THR A 98 -3.64 11.66 -1.32
C THR A 98 -2.71 12.45 -0.39
N HIS A 99 -2.23 11.81 0.67
CA HIS A 99 -1.29 12.28 1.69
C HIS A 99 -0.19 11.24 1.91
N THR A 100 0.62 11.01 0.87
CA THR A 100 1.71 10.04 0.92
C THR A 100 2.61 10.29 2.12
N ARG A 101 2.82 9.26 2.93
CA ARG A 101 3.70 9.33 4.10
C ARG A 101 5.14 9.15 3.67
N HIS A 102 6.07 9.61 4.50
CA HIS A 102 7.48 9.33 4.32
C HIS A 102 7.92 8.34 5.39
N PHE A 103 8.55 7.26 4.95
CA PHE A 103 9.18 6.28 5.82
C PHE A 103 10.69 6.52 5.82
N GLU A 104 11.33 6.25 6.94
CA GLU A 104 12.78 6.27 7.07
C GLU A 104 13.30 4.83 7.15
N PRO A 105 14.49 4.53 6.57
CA PRO A 105 15.09 3.23 6.74
C PRO A 105 15.42 2.96 8.21
N THR A 106 15.04 1.78 8.69
CA THR A 106 15.45 1.28 10.01
C THR A 106 16.60 0.30 9.78
N PRO A 107 17.79 0.52 10.38
CA PRO A 107 18.89 -0.44 10.26
C PRO A 107 18.50 -1.80 10.87
N PRO A 108 19.11 -2.91 10.42
CA PRO A 108 18.85 -4.20 11.02
C PRO A 108 19.20 -4.16 12.53
N PRO A 109 18.46 -4.91 13.37
CA PRO A 109 18.76 -4.97 14.79
C PRO A 109 20.22 -5.38 14.97
N ALA A 110 20.93 -4.68 15.88
CA ALA A 110 22.33 -4.95 16.14
C ALA A 110 22.50 -6.43 16.51
N GLY A 111 23.05 -7.22 15.58
CA GLY A 111 23.41 -8.59 15.83
C GLY A 111 24.41 -8.62 16.98
N ASN A 112 24.13 -9.41 18.00
CA ASN A 112 25.10 -9.66 19.07
C ASN A 112 26.34 -10.33 18.47
N GLY A 113 27.35 -9.53 18.16
CA GLY A 113 28.74 -9.92 17.95
C GLY A 113 28.96 -10.92 16.82
N GLU A 114 29.52 -10.42 15.71
CA GLU A 114 30.60 -11.16 15.05
C GLU A 114 31.64 -11.48 16.14
N ARG A 115 31.60 -12.71 16.65
CA ARG A 115 32.74 -13.27 17.36
C ARG A 115 33.73 -13.65 16.27
N ASP A 116 34.57 -12.70 15.90
CA ASP A 116 35.90 -12.98 15.34
C ASP A 116 36.63 -13.83 16.38
N VAL A 117 36.50 -15.15 16.29
CA VAL A 117 37.39 -16.10 16.94
C VAL A 117 38.09 -16.85 15.83
N GLU A 118 39.04 -16.19 15.19
CA GLU A 118 40.20 -16.90 14.67
C GLU A 118 41.40 -16.36 15.45
N ASP A 119 41.49 -16.91 16.67
CA ASP A 119 42.66 -16.84 17.52
C ASP A 119 43.91 -17.30 16.73
N GLU A 120 44.96 -16.57 17.02
CA GLU A 120 46.34 -16.73 16.59
C GLU A 120 46.83 -18.18 16.80
N GLU A 121 47.19 -18.91 15.74
CA GLU A 121 48.27 -19.91 15.82
C GLU A 121 49.40 -19.54 14.88
N GLU A 122 50.29 -18.73 15.44
CA GLU A 122 51.71 -18.69 15.14
C GLU A 122 52.29 -20.12 15.14
N ILE A 123 52.68 -20.63 13.97
CA ILE A 123 53.76 -21.62 13.89
C ILE A 123 54.83 -21.14 12.92
N SER A 124 56.02 -20.97 13.50
CA SER A 124 57.22 -20.36 12.95
C SER A 124 57.85 -21.15 11.80
N LEU A 125 58.50 -20.40 10.89
CA LEU A 125 59.67 -20.74 10.04
C LEU A 125 59.86 -22.18 9.54
#